data_AF-A0A2T8I163-F1
#
_entry.id   AF-A0A2T8I163-F1
#
_cell.length_a   1.000
_cell.length_b   1.000
_cell.length_c   1.000
_cell.angle_alpha   90.00
_cell.angle_beta   90.00
_cell.angle_gamma   90.00
#
_symmetry.space_group_name_H-M   'P 1'
#
loop_
_entity.id
_entity.type
_entity.pdbx_description
1 polymer ?
#
loop_
_entity_poly.entity_id
_entity_poly.type
_entity_poly.pdbx_seq_one_letter_code
_entity_poly.pdbx_strand_id
1 'polypeptide(L)'
;MPLGRASALDAVRALSRPGATPERGAKEVAALVRLVVMTSEALRWKPIREAFGGDWESEIFITREQAELVPRWVDLSYLVFRWEATGARGEEKAWRPRGSRRSASTMRPRHFPSSIFSSGRESCVSA
;
A
#
# COMPACT_ATOMS: atom_id res chain seq x y z
N MET A 1 -8.52 -11.29 0.69
CA MET A 1 -9.82 -10.57 0.69
C MET A 1 -10.23 -10.35 -0.75
N PRO A 2 -11.47 -10.68 -1.15
CA PRO A 2 -11.91 -10.53 -2.54
C PRO A 2 -12.04 -9.06 -2.92
N LEU A 3 -11.53 -8.70 -4.08
CA LEU A 3 -11.64 -7.42 -4.75
C LEU A 3 -12.36 -7.60 -6.10
N GLY A 4 -12.73 -6.49 -6.74
CA GLY A 4 -13.48 -6.50 -8.00
C GLY A 4 -14.89 -5.95 -7.83
N ARG A 5 -15.61 -5.82 -8.95
CA ARG A 5 -16.90 -5.14 -9.02
C ARG A 5 -17.96 -5.72 -8.09
N ALA A 6 -18.13 -7.04 -8.11
CA ALA A 6 -19.11 -7.72 -7.26
C ALA A 6 -18.80 -7.48 -5.76
N SER A 7 -17.53 -7.63 -5.38
CA SER A 7 -17.06 -7.41 -4.01
C SER A 7 -17.27 -5.96 -3.55
N ALA A 8 -17.05 -4.98 -4.43
CA ALA A 8 -17.29 -3.57 -4.15
C ALA A 8 -18.78 -3.26 -3.96
N LEU A 9 -19.64 -3.79 -4.84
CA LEU A 9 -21.10 -3.63 -4.72
C LEU A 9 -21.62 -4.24 -3.42
N ASP A 10 -21.13 -5.42 -3.05
CA ASP A 10 -21.52 -6.08 -1.81
C ASP A 10 -21.02 -5.34 -0.57
N ALA A 11 -19.80 -4.77 -0.62
CA ALA A 11 -19.29 -3.92 0.45
C ALA A 11 -20.13 -2.64 0.62
N VAL A 12 -20.48 -1.96 -0.48
CA VAL A 12 -21.37 -0.78 -0.44
C VAL A 12 -22.73 -1.15 0.14
N ARG A 13 -23.35 -2.25 -0.33
CA ARG A 13 -24.64 -2.72 0.21
C ARG A 13 -24.56 -3.05 1.70
N ALA A 14 -23.46 -3.62 2.18
CA ALA A 14 -23.26 -3.91 3.59
C ALA A 14 -23.19 -2.62 4.43
N LEU A 15 -22.49 -1.59 3.94
CA LEU A 15 -22.31 -0.32 4.64
C LEU A 15 -23.51 0.62 4.55
N SER A 16 -24.33 0.52 3.50
CA SER A 16 -25.49 1.38 3.28
C SER A 16 -26.75 0.96 4.07
N ARG A 17 -26.71 -0.15 4.81
CA ARG A 17 -27.87 -0.63 5.58
C ARG A 17 -28.10 0.26 6.82
N PRO A 18 -29.26 0.91 6.96
CA PRO A 18 -29.60 1.66 8.16
C PRO A 18 -29.74 0.71 9.36
N GLY A 19 -29.19 1.08 10.51
CA GLY A 19 -29.40 0.34 11.77
C GLY A 19 -28.31 -0.65 12.19
N ALA A 20 -27.09 -0.56 11.64
CA ALA A 20 -25.95 -1.23 12.26
C ALA A 20 -25.73 -0.62 13.66
N THR A 21 -25.88 -1.45 14.68
CA THR A 21 -25.59 -1.21 16.10
C THR A 21 -24.28 -0.43 16.32
N PRO A 22 -24.12 0.24 17.48
CA PRO A 22 -22.94 1.08 17.75
C PRO A 22 -21.60 0.34 17.63
N GLU A 23 -21.60 -0.99 17.73
CA GLU A 23 -20.47 -1.84 17.35
C GLU A 23 -20.62 -2.29 15.89
N ARG A 24 -19.77 -1.75 15.00
CA ARG A 24 -19.62 -2.28 13.64
C ARG A 24 -19.13 -3.72 13.75
N GLY A 25 -19.93 -4.65 13.26
CA GLY A 25 -19.55 -6.06 13.21
C GLY A 25 -18.34 -6.30 12.30
N ALA A 26 -17.76 -7.49 12.43
CA ALA A 26 -16.64 -7.93 11.59
C ALA A 26 -16.96 -7.83 10.08
N LYS A 27 -18.23 -7.93 9.71
CA LYS A 27 -18.70 -7.82 8.33
C LYS A 27 -18.58 -6.40 7.79
N GLU A 28 -19.00 -5.40 8.56
CA GLU A 28 -18.92 -3.98 8.22
C GLU A 28 -17.47 -3.51 8.18
N VAL A 29 -16.64 -3.99 9.11
CA VAL A 29 -15.19 -3.73 9.09
C VAL A 29 -14.57 -4.32 7.83
N ALA A 30 -14.86 -5.58 7.50
CA ALA A 30 -14.35 -6.19 6.28
C ALA A 30 -14.84 -5.46 5.01
N ALA A 31 -16.09 -4.99 4.99
CA ALA A 31 -16.63 -4.20 3.88
C ALA A 31 -15.89 -2.86 3.73
N LEU A 32 -15.63 -2.17 4.83
CA LEU A 32 -14.85 -0.93 4.82
C LEU A 32 -13.43 -1.17 4.32
N VAL A 33 -12.75 -2.21 4.80
CA VAL A 33 -11.38 -2.55 4.36
C VAL A 33 -11.34 -2.83 2.87
N ARG A 34 -12.33 -3.54 2.30
CA ARG A 34 -12.45 -3.75 0.85
C ARG A 34 -12.46 -2.42 0.10
N LEU A 35 -13.32 -1.48 0.50
CA LEU A 35 -13.41 -0.18 -0.16
C LEU A 35 -12.15 0.65 0.00
N VAL A 36 -11.54 0.67 1.18
CA VAL A 36 -10.27 1.39 1.43
C VAL A 36 -9.16 0.87 0.51
N VAL A 37 -9.04 -0.46 0.38
CA VAL A 37 -8.04 -1.08 -0.51
C VAL A 37 -8.30 -0.72 -1.97
N MET A 38 -9.54 -0.86 -2.44
CA MET A 38 -9.89 -0.60 -3.85
C MET A 38 -9.87 0.89 -4.25
N THR A 39 -9.98 1.80 -3.28
CA THR A 39 -9.99 3.25 -3.54
C THR A 39 -8.69 3.89 -3.09
N SER A 40 -8.50 4.04 -1.78
CA SER A 40 -7.40 4.80 -1.18
C SER A 40 -6.05 4.14 -1.44
N GLU A 41 -5.93 2.84 -1.19
CA GLU A 41 -4.64 2.16 -1.35
C GLU A 41 -4.28 1.93 -2.82
N ALA A 42 -5.27 1.71 -3.69
CA ALA A 42 -5.06 1.65 -5.13
C ALA A 42 -4.57 2.99 -5.71
N LEU A 43 -5.01 4.13 -5.17
CA LEU A 43 -4.49 5.44 -5.58
C LEU A 43 -3.04 5.66 -5.14
N ARG A 44 -2.64 5.12 -3.99
CA ARG A 44 -1.28 5.21 -3.47
C ARG A 44 -0.31 4.23 -4.13
N TRP A 45 -0.76 3.02 -4.39
CA TRP A 45 0.07 1.90 -4.81
C TRP A 45 -0.33 1.39 -6.18
N LYS A 46 0.48 1.71 -7.19
CA LYS A 46 0.36 1.16 -8.55
C LYS A 46 0.23 -0.38 -8.56
N PRO A 47 1.01 -1.17 -7.77
CA PRO A 47 0.84 -2.62 -7.74
C PRO A 47 -0.53 -3.09 -7.24
N ILE A 48 -1.14 -2.37 -6.29
CA ILE A 48 -2.48 -2.70 -5.79
C ILE A 48 -3.54 -2.36 -6.85
N ARG A 49 -3.42 -1.19 -7.51
CA ARG A 49 -4.31 -0.80 -8.60
C ARG A 49 -4.27 -1.77 -9.77
N GLU A 50 -3.07 -2.17 -10.19
CA GLU A 50 -2.90 -3.07 -11.32
C GLU A 50 -3.36 -4.49 -11.03
N ALA A 51 -3.38 -4.91 -9.76
CA ALA A 51 -3.88 -6.22 -9.38
C ALA A 51 -5.33 -6.44 -9.83
N PHE A 52 -6.21 -5.43 -9.72
CA PHE A 52 -7.62 -5.56 -10.09
C PHE A 52 -8.09 -4.62 -11.21
N GLY A 53 -7.28 -3.64 -11.62
CA GLY A 53 -7.67 -2.64 -12.62
C GLY A 53 -7.77 -3.20 -14.04
N GLY A 54 -7.00 -4.24 -14.37
CA GLY A 54 -7.06 -4.88 -15.68
C GLY A 54 -8.23 -5.85 -15.87
N ASP A 55 -8.81 -6.33 -14.77
CA ASP A 55 -9.85 -7.37 -14.78
C ASP A 55 -10.89 -7.10 -13.67
N TRP A 56 -11.44 -5.87 -13.68
CA TRP A 56 -12.33 -5.37 -12.64
C TRP A 56 -13.61 -6.20 -12.45
N GLU A 57 -14.10 -6.84 -13.52
CA GLU A 57 -15.32 -7.62 -13.49
C GLU A 57 -15.15 -8.97 -12.75
N SER A 58 -13.92 -9.49 -12.68
CA SER A 58 -13.60 -10.75 -12.02
C SER A 58 -13.33 -10.56 -10.52
N GLU A 59 -13.47 -11.64 -9.76
CA GLU A 59 -13.05 -11.66 -8.36
C GLU A 59 -11.53 -11.87 -8.28
N ILE A 60 -10.84 -10.91 -7.66
CA ILE A 60 -9.37 -10.90 -7.60
C ILE A 60 -8.89 -10.76 -6.16
N PHE A 61 -7.69 -11.27 -5.88
CA PHE A 61 -7.04 -11.18 -4.58
C PHE A 61 -5.68 -10.50 -4.74
N ILE A 62 -5.36 -9.58 -3.83
CA ILE A 62 -3.99 -9.05 -3.72
C ILE A 62 -3.09 -10.08 -3.04
N THR A 63 -1.82 -10.08 -3.43
CA THR A 63 -0.80 -10.93 -2.80
C THR A 63 -0.45 -10.42 -1.40
N ARG A 64 0.23 -11.26 -0.62
CA ARG A 64 0.72 -10.88 0.71
C ARG A 64 1.70 -9.70 0.62
N GLU A 65 2.59 -9.72 -0.35
CA GLU A 65 3.61 -8.70 -0.57
C GLU A 65 2.97 -7.34 -0.88
N GLN A 66 1.89 -7.35 -1.67
CA GLN A 66 1.09 -6.15 -1.96
C GLN A 66 0.38 -5.63 -0.70
N ALA A 67 -0.16 -6.51 0.14
CA ALA A 67 -0.78 -6.13 1.41
C ALA A 67 0.23 -5.52 2.40
N GLU A 68 1.48 -6.00 2.40
CA GLU A 68 2.56 -5.47 3.25
C GLU A 68 3.01 -4.06 2.86
N LEU A 69 2.63 -3.55 1.67
CA LEU A 69 2.90 -2.16 1.26
C LEU A 69 2.02 -1.14 2.00
N VAL A 70 0.77 -1.50 2.29
CA VAL A 70 -0.23 -0.59 2.90
C VAL A 70 0.28 0.10 4.17
N PRO A 71 0.78 -0.62 5.20
CA PRO A 71 1.29 0.04 6.42
C PRO A 71 2.58 0.83 6.20
N ARG A 72 3.31 0.58 5.11
CA ARG A 72 4.60 1.21 4.81
C ARG A 72 4.49 2.55 4.10
N TRP A 73 3.27 3.00 3.77
CA TRP A 73 3.05 4.24 3.02
C TRP A 73 3.74 5.46 3.66
N VAL A 74 3.60 5.63 4.97
CA VAL A 74 4.20 6.76 5.70
C VAL A 74 5.72 6.71 5.65
N ASP A 75 6.31 5.54 5.89
CA ASP A 75 7.76 5.38 5.90
C ASP A 75 8.36 5.61 4.52
N LEU A 76 7.74 5.05 3.47
CA LEU A 76 8.18 5.23 2.10
C LEU A 76 7.99 6.68 1.63
N SER A 77 6.90 7.33 2.01
CA SER A 77 6.68 8.75 1.74
C SER A 77 7.75 9.64 2.40
N TYR A 78 8.10 9.34 3.65
CA TYR A 78 9.16 10.04 4.36
C TYR A 78 10.53 9.83 3.71
N LEU A 79 10.84 8.61 3.26
CA LEU A 79 12.09 8.32 2.56
C LEU A 79 12.19 9.07 1.23
N VAL A 80 11.09 9.16 0.47
CA VAL A 80 11.04 9.95 -0.78
C VAL A 80 11.26 11.43 -0.47
N PHE A 81 10.54 12.01 0.50
CA PHE A 81 10.74 13.40 0.92
C PHE A 81 12.19 13.67 1.35
N ARG A 82 12.76 12.78 2.16
CA ARG A 82 14.15 12.88 2.62
C ARG A 82 15.15 12.82 1.46
N TRP A 83 14.90 11.96 0.48
CA TRP A 83 15.75 11.86 -0.69
C TRP A 83 15.71 13.14 -1.50
N GLU A 84 14.53 13.69 -1.80
CA GLU A 84 14.40 14.98 -2.49
C GLU A 84 15.13 16.11 -1.74
N ALA A 85 14.98 16.17 -0.41
CA ALA A 85 15.61 17.22 0.40
C ALA A 85 17.14 17.11 0.51
N THR A 86 17.73 15.92 0.35
CA THR A 86 19.16 15.68 0.63
C THR A 86 19.96 15.17 -0.56
N GLY A 87 19.33 14.78 -1.66
CA GLY A 87 19.98 14.10 -2.79
C GLY A 87 20.46 12.68 -2.50
N ALA A 88 20.48 12.26 -1.23
CA ALA A 88 20.87 10.93 -0.81
C ALA A 88 19.67 9.98 -0.91
N ARG A 89 19.75 8.98 -1.80
CA ARG A 89 18.92 7.79 -1.68
C ARG A 89 19.25 7.20 -0.33
N GLY A 90 18.32 7.25 0.62
CA GLY A 90 18.57 6.92 2.02
C GLY A 90 19.45 5.68 2.12
N GLU A 91 20.70 5.86 2.55
CA GLU A 91 21.50 4.72 2.98
C GLU A 91 20.68 4.03 4.07
N GLU A 92 20.50 2.72 3.92
CA GLU A 92 19.84 1.84 4.88
C GLU A 92 20.65 1.78 6.17
N LYS A 93 20.84 2.90 6.87
CA LYS A 93 21.21 2.91 8.27
C LYS A 93 19.95 2.59 9.05
N ALA A 94 19.61 1.29 9.03
CA ALA A 94 18.64 0.60 9.86
C ALA A 94 17.58 1.53 10.46
N TRP A 95 16.56 1.87 9.66
CA TRP A 95 15.37 2.51 10.19
C TRP A 95 14.83 1.64 11.33
N ARG A 96 14.85 2.18 12.55
CA ARG A 96 14.28 1.53 13.73
C ARG A 96 12.87 2.06 13.96
N PRO A 97 11.84 1.21 13.96
CA PRO A 97 10.53 1.64 14.42
C PRO A 97 10.62 2.09 15.89
N ARG A 98 9.93 3.19 16.22
CA ARG A 98 9.80 3.66 17.61
C ARG A 98 9.23 2.53 18.47
N GLY A 99 10.06 2.01 19.40
CA GLY A 99 9.66 0.98 20.37
C GLY A 99 10.56 -0.26 20.46
N SER A 100 11.53 -0.46 19.56
CA SER A 100 12.37 -1.67 19.58
C SER A 100 13.58 -1.56 20.54
N ARG A 101 13.43 -1.99 21.80
CA ARG A 101 14.56 -2.37 22.67
C ARG A 101 14.90 -3.84 22.49
N ARG A 102 16.06 -4.17 21.90
CA ARG A 102 17.18 -4.89 22.55
C ARG A 102 18.28 -5.40 21.60
N SER A 103 19.45 -5.51 22.23
CA SER A 103 20.65 -6.32 21.99
C SER A 103 21.24 -6.43 20.58
N ALA A 104 22.49 -5.98 20.48
CA ALA A 104 23.30 -6.05 19.28
C ALA A 104 23.86 -7.47 19.10
N SER A 105 23.51 -8.11 17.98
CA SER A 105 24.41 -9.06 17.30
C SER A 105 24.02 -9.17 15.84
N THR A 106 24.87 -8.57 14.99
CA THR A 106 25.28 -9.04 13.66
C THR A 106 24.20 -9.38 12.62
N MET A 107 24.09 -8.58 11.55
CA MET A 107 23.86 -9.13 10.20
C MET A 107 24.22 -8.13 9.08
N ARG A 108 24.78 -8.70 8.00
CA ARG A 108 25.34 -8.07 6.79
C ARG A 108 24.25 -7.46 5.88
N PRO A 109 24.59 -6.45 5.05
CA PRO A 109 23.62 -5.80 4.17
C PRO A 109 23.18 -6.72 3.03
N ARG A 110 21.87 -6.72 2.71
CA ARG A 110 21.30 -7.38 1.54
C ARG A 110 21.05 -6.34 0.45
N HIS A 111 21.50 -6.61 -0.77
CA HIS A 111 21.22 -5.75 -1.92
C HIS A 111 19.73 -5.82 -2.32
N PHE A 112 19.08 -4.67 -2.44
CA PHE A 112 17.76 -4.52 -3.06
C PHE A 112 17.89 -4.44 -4.59
N PRO A 113 17.06 -5.16 -5.36
CA PRO A 113 17.11 -5.11 -6.83
C PRO A 113 16.50 -3.80 -7.38
N SER A 114 17.20 -3.19 -8.33
CA SER A 114 16.92 -1.89 -8.96
C SER A 114 15.68 -1.81 -9.85
N SER A 115 14.88 -2.87 -9.96
CA SER A 115 13.83 -3.01 -10.97
C SER A 115 12.50 -2.32 -10.64
N ILE A 116 12.31 -1.80 -9.42
CA ILE A 116 11.01 -1.26 -8.98
C ILE A 116 10.76 0.19 -9.48
N PHE A 117 11.81 0.94 -9.87
CA PHE A 117 11.70 2.39 -10.13
C PHE A 117 12.17 2.86 -11.52
N SER A 118 12.11 1.99 -12.54
CA SER A 118 12.43 2.36 -13.93
C SER A 118 11.18 2.51 -14.78
N SER A 119 10.49 3.65 -14.69
CA SER A 119 9.96 4.36 -15.88
C SER A 119 9.45 5.74 -15.48
N GLY A 120 9.91 6.78 -16.18
CA GLY A 120 9.44 8.15 -16.01
C GLY A 120 10.54 9.19 -15.78
N ARG A 121 11.58 9.19 -16.61
CA ARG A 121 12.47 10.35 -16.75
C ARG A 121 12.87 10.51 -18.22
N GLU A 122 11.93 11.05 -18.99
CA GLU A 122 12.17 11.74 -20.26
C GLU A 122 11.09 12.84 -20.34
N SER A 123 11.28 14.10 -20.69
CA SER A 123 12.41 15.01 -20.81
C SER A 123 11.74 16.38 -20.87
N CYS A 124 11.84 17.21 -19.84
CA CYS A 124 11.55 18.64 -19.96
C CYS A 124 12.90 19.36 -19.92
N VAL A 125 13.41 19.71 -21.11
CA VAL A 125 14.47 20.70 -21.28
C VAL A 125 14.01 21.62 -22.40
N SER A 126 13.88 22.90 -22.05
CA SER A 126 13.39 23.98 -22.90
C SER A 126 14.34 24.32 -24.05
N ALA A 127 13.75 24.76 -25.17
CA ALA A 127 14.15 25.94 -25.93
C ALA A 127 12.91 26.50 -26.63
#